data_AF-A0A2E9W0B2-F1
#
_entry.id   AF-A0A2E9W0B2-F1
#
_cell.length_a   1.000
_cell.length_b   1.000
_cell.length_c   1.000
_cell.angle_alpha   90.00
_cell.angle_beta   90.00
_cell.angle_gamma   90.00
#
_symmetry.space_group_name_H-M   'P 1'
#
loop_
_entity.id
_entity.type
_entity.pdbx_description
1 polymer ?
#
loop_
_entity_poly.entity_id
_entity_poly.type
_entity_poly.pdbx_seq_one_letter_code
_entity_poly.pdbx_strand_id
1 'polypeptide(L)'
;MINLYKIDPYLFFIGRLLLGLYFLLPGISKIPSYSQTLLLMISKGVPLDQIALLTTIFLQIFFGTLIILNRHLRISCILLFLLTILINYYIHDFWNLTGDPSQGHETQNFVKNLGIAAGLLVLATKDSKNLQSKSS
;
A
#
# COMPACT_ATOMS: atom_id res chain seq x y z
N MET A 1 -31.13 20.96 0.52
CA MET A 1 -29.79 20.52 0.02
C MET A 1 -29.00 19.97 1.20
N ILE A 2 -28.49 18.74 1.10
CA ILE A 2 -27.62 18.15 2.14
C ILE A 2 -26.26 18.86 2.05
N ASN A 3 -25.77 19.41 3.16
CA ASN A 3 -24.43 20.00 3.23
C ASN A 3 -23.39 18.89 3.39
N LEU A 4 -22.82 18.44 2.27
CA LEU A 4 -21.86 17.33 2.21
C LEU A 4 -20.52 17.65 2.90
N TYR A 5 -20.16 18.92 3.10
CA TYR A 5 -18.90 19.27 3.78
C TYR A 5 -18.85 18.80 5.24
N LYS A 6 -20.01 18.60 5.88
CA LYS A 6 -20.08 18.09 7.26
C LYS A 6 -19.57 16.66 7.41
N ILE A 7 -19.52 15.88 6.32
CA ILE A 7 -19.07 14.49 6.36
C ILE A 7 -17.59 14.30 5.97
N ASP A 8 -16.93 15.33 5.45
CA ASP A 8 -15.51 15.28 5.01
C ASP A 8 -14.55 14.72 6.07
N PRO A 9 -14.64 15.08 7.37
CA PRO A 9 -13.75 14.52 8.39
C PRO A 9 -13.92 13.00 8.55
N TYR A 10 -15.15 12.50 8.45
CA TYR A 10 -15.45 11.07 8.52
C TYR A 10 -14.96 10.34 7.26
N LEU A 11 -15.17 10.93 6.07
CA LEU A 11 -14.66 10.38 4.81
C LEU A 11 -13.13 10.30 4.82
N PHE A 12 -12.46 11.35 5.28
CA PHE A 12 -11.00 11.38 5.42
C PHE A 12 -10.51 10.31 6.40
N PHE A 13 -11.16 10.16 7.56
CA PHE A 13 -10.86 9.13 8.55
C PHE A 13 -11.03 7.72 7.98
N ILE A 14 -12.15 7.43 7.33
CA ILE A 14 -12.45 6.11 6.77
C ILE A 14 -11.48 5.79 5.64
N GLY A 15 -11.24 6.72 4.73
CA GLY A 15 -10.33 6.51 3.59
C GLY A 15 -8.91 6.17 4.02
N ARG A 16 -8.35 6.91 4.99
CA ARG A 16 -7.01 6.60 5.51
C ARG A 16 -6.99 5.31 6.33
N LEU A 17 -8.05 4.99 7.07
CA LEU A 17 -8.15 3.73 7.81
C LEU A 17 -8.12 2.54 6.85
N LEU A 18 -8.93 2.58 5.79
CA LEU A 18 -8.97 1.52 4.77
C LEU A 18 -7.64 1.36 4.05
N LEU A 19 -7.01 2.46 3.64
CA LEU A 19 -5.68 2.42 3.01
C LEU A 19 -4.62 1.87 3.97
N GLY A 20 -4.62 2.28 5.24
CA GLY A 20 -3.69 1.74 6.23
C GLY A 20 -3.88 0.25 6.49
N LEU A 21 -5.14 -0.21 6.60
CA LEU A 21 -5.47 -1.63 6.76
C LEU A 21 -5.04 -2.48 5.56
N TYR A 22 -5.11 -1.93 4.34
CA TYR A 22 -4.64 -2.59 3.12
C TYR A 22 -3.17 -3.01 3.21
N PHE A 23 -2.33 -2.25 3.93
CA PHE A 23 -0.93 -2.61 4.14
C PHE A 23 -0.71 -3.38 5.44
N LEU A 24 -1.38 -2.99 6.52
CA LEU A 24 -1.18 -3.61 7.84
C LEU A 24 -1.53 -5.11 7.83
N LEU A 25 -2.68 -5.49 7.24
CA LEU A 25 -3.13 -6.88 7.26
C LEU A 25 -2.20 -7.81 6.46
N PRO A 26 -1.81 -7.50 5.20
CA PRO A 26 -0.83 -8.31 4.47
C PRO A 26 0.58 -8.26 5.07
N GLY A 27 0.95 -7.20 5.79
CA GLY A 27 2.22 -7.12 6.50
C GLY A 27 2.27 -8.13 7.65
N ILE A 28 1.22 -8.16 8.48
CA ILE A 28 1.11 -9.12 9.60
C ILE A 28 1.01 -10.55 9.09
N SER A 29 0.21 -10.80 8.05
CA SER A 29 0.01 -12.16 7.53
C SER A 29 1.27 -12.79 6.93
N LYS A 30 2.25 -11.99 6.51
CA LYS A 30 3.55 -12.45 6.01
C LYS A 30 4.47 -13.02 7.10
N ILE A 31 4.23 -12.73 8.38
CA ILE A 31 5.03 -13.28 9.47
C ILE A 31 4.83 -14.80 9.60
N PRO A 32 3.59 -15.33 9.74
CA PRO A 32 3.38 -16.78 9.75
C PRO A 32 3.57 -17.43 8.37
N SER A 33 3.39 -16.69 7.27
CA SER A 33 3.58 -17.21 5.90
C SER A 33 4.94 -16.85 5.29
N TYR A 34 5.94 -16.57 6.13
CA TYR A 34 7.25 -16.08 5.70
C TYR A 34 7.91 -16.99 4.67
N SER A 35 8.02 -18.29 4.97
CA SER A 35 8.68 -19.26 4.08
C SER A 35 7.97 -19.37 2.72
N GLN A 36 6.64 -19.35 2.71
CA GLN A 36 5.86 -19.40 1.46
C GLN A 36 6.06 -18.14 0.62
N THR A 37 6.05 -16.97 1.27
CA THR A 37 6.26 -15.69 0.58
C THR A 37 7.69 -15.58 0.05
N LEU A 38 8.69 -16.06 0.80
CA LEU A 38 10.08 -16.08 0.38
C LEU A 38 10.29 -16.94 -0.88
N LEU A 39 9.71 -18.15 -0.89
CA LEU A 39 9.77 -19.04 -2.07
C LEU A 39 9.14 -18.39 -3.31
N LEU A 40 8.03 -17.66 -3.13
CA LEU A 40 7.42 -16.88 -4.21
C LEU A 40 8.34 -15.76 -4.71
N MET A 41 9.01 -15.03 -3.80
CA MET A 41 9.94 -13.97 -4.19
C MET A 41 11.16 -14.52 -4.94
N ILE A 42 11.66 -15.68 -4.54
CA ILE A 42 12.73 -16.40 -5.24
C ILE A 42 12.27 -16.81 -6.64
N SER A 43 11.08 -17.41 -6.78
CA SER A 43 10.58 -17.84 -8.09
C SER A 43 10.29 -16.68 -9.05
N LYS A 44 9.98 -15.51 -8.50
CA LYS A 44 9.81 -14.24 -9.23
C LYS A 44 11.11 -13.46 -9.47
N GLY A 45 12.25 -14.00 -9.03
CA GLY A 45 13.56 -13.38 -9.26
C GLY A 45 13.77 -12.04 -8.53
N VAL A 46 13.13 -11.85 -7.37
CA VAL A 46 13.34 -10.65 -6.56
C VAL A 46 14.78 -10.62 -6.04
N PRO A 47 15.55 -9.54 -6.27
CA PRO A 47 16.90 -9.43 -5.73
C PRO A 47 16.88 -9.25 -4.21
N LEU A 48 17.85 -9.87 -3.52
CA LEU A 48 17.98 -9.80 -2.06
C LEU A 48 16.67 -10.22 -1.35
N ASP A 49 15.99 -11.24 -1.87
CA ASP A 49 14.70 -11.80 -1.45
C ASP A 49 14.45 -11.80 0.06
N GLN A 50 15.41 -12.26 0.88
CA GLN A 50 15.28 -12.26 2.34
C GLN A 50 15.20 -10.84 2.93
N ILE A 51 16.09 -9.95 2.51
CA ILE A 51 16.13 -8.56 2.96
C ILE A 51 14.90 -7.81 2.44
N ALA A 52 14.52 -8.06 1.19
CA ALA A 52 13.35 -7.48 0.56
C ALA A 52 12.05 -7.88 1.28
N LEU A 53 11.92 -9.14 1.68
CA LEU A 53 10.75 -9.62 2.44
C LEU A 53 10.67 -8.98 3.82
N LEU A 54 11.77 -8.98 4.59
CA LEU A 54 11.82 -8.34 5.90
C LEU A 54 11.50 -6.84 5.81
N THR A 55 12.08 -6.16 4.81
CA THR A 55 11.80 -4.75 4.53
C THR A 55 10.33 -4.54 4.18
N THR A 56 9.76 -5.38 3.34
CA THR A 56 8.34 -5.32 2.95
C THR A 56 7.43 -5.46 4.18
N ILE A 57 7.67 -6.46 5.03
CA ILE A 57 6.91 -6.68 6.27
C ILE A 57 7.00 -5.45 7.17
N PHE A 58 8.21 -4.97 7.42
CA PHE A 58 8.45 -3.80 8.27
C PHE A 58 7.72 -2.57 7.74
N LEU A 59 7.92 -2.22 6.46
CA LEU A 59 7.31 -1.05 5.84
C LEU A 59 5.78 -1.14 5.87
N GLN A 60 5.20 -2.29 5.54
CA GLN A 60 3.75 -2.50 5.52
C GLN A 60 3.13 -2.31 6.90
N ILE A 61 3.71 -2.91 7.94
CA ILE A 61 3.20 -2.80 9.31
C ILE A 61 3.42 -1.39 9.86
N PHE A 62 4.65 -0.88 9.75
CA PHE A 62 5.03 0.39 10.35
C PHE A 62 4.28 1.57 9.68
N PHE A 63 4.41 1.72 8.37
CA PHE A 63 3.78 2.85 7.66
C PHE A 63 2.28 2.68 7.50
N GLY A 64 1.76 1.44 7.42
CA GLY A 64 0.32 1.18 7.48
C GLY A 64 -0.28 1.66 8.80
N THR A 65 0.38 1.36 9.92
CA THR A 65 -0.02 1.86 11.25
C THR A 65 0.06 3.38 11.35
N LEU A 66 1.14 3.99 10.82
CA LEU A 66 1.29 5.45 10.84
C LEU A 66 0.17 6.18 10.05
N ILE A 67 -0.27 5.64 8.91
CA ILE A 67 -1.45 6.14 8.18
C ILE A 67 -2.73 6.05 9.04
N ILE A 68 -2.94 4.92 9.72
CA ILE A 68 -4.09 4.71 10.64
C ILE A 68 -4.04 5.68 11.83
N LEU A 69 -2.86 6.05 12.30
CA LEU A 69 -2.68 7.01 13.40
C LEU A 69 -2.61 8.47 12.92
N ASN A 70 -2.68 8.72 11.61
CA ASN A 70 -2.48 10.04 11.00
C ASN A 70 -1.15 10.71 11.42
N ARG A 71 -0.08 9.93 11.52
CA ARG A 71 1.28 10.40 11.86
C ARG A 71 2.20 10.24 10.66
N HIS A 72 3.03 11.25 10.37
CA HIS A 72 3.93 11.26 9.22
C HIS A 72 3.23 10.84 7.90
N LEU A 73 2.01 11.35 7.66
CA LEU A 73 1.11 10.84 6.64
C LEU A 73 1.75 10.87 5.24
N ARG A 74 2.36 12.00 4.86
CA ARG A 74 2.97 12.16 3.54
C ARG A 74 4.09 11.16 3.28
N ILE A 75 5.02 11.04 4.23
CA ILE A 75 6.18 10.14 4.09
C ILE A 75 5.70 8.68 4.05
N SER A 76 4.74 8.32 4.92
CA SER A 76 4.16 6.98 4.96
C SER A 76 3.51 6.60 3.63
N CYS A 77 2.72 7.51 3.04
CA CYS A 77 2.09 7.29 1.75
C CYS A 77 3.09 7.16 0.61
N ILE A 78 4.14 7.99 0.57
CA ILE A 78 5.16 7.92 -0.49
C ILE A 78 5.95 6.60 -0.41
N LEU A 79 6.36 6.18 0.79
CA LEU A 79 7.11 4.93 0.94
C LEU A 79 6.27 3.70 0.59
N LEU A 80 5.00 3.67 1.02
CA LEU A 80 4.09 2.59 0.64
C LEU A 80 3.72 2.61 -0.85
N PHE A 81 3.68 3.80 -1.48
CA PHE A 81 3.50 3.92 -2.92
C PHE A 81 4.67 3.25 -3.66
N LEU A 82 5.91 3.62 -3.32
CA LEU A 82 7.10 3.03 -3.93
C LEU A 82 7.14 1.52 -3.72
N LEU A 83 6.84 1.04 -2.51
CA LEU A 83 6.75 -0.37 -2.20
C LEU A 83 5.69 -1.07 -3.07
N THR A 84 4.52 -0.46 -3.25
CA THR A 84 3.44 -1.02 -4.08
C THR A 84 3.85 -1.16 -5.54
N ILE A 85 4.57 -0.16 -6.09
CA ILE A 85 5.10 -0.24 -7.46
C ILE A 85 6.12 -1.37 -7.59
N LEU A 86 7.01 -1.54 -6.62
CA LEU A 86 7.98 -2.65 -6.61
C LEU A 86 7.28 -4.01 -6.53
N ILE A 87 6.28 -4.16 -5.66
CA ILE A 87 5.47 -5.39 -5.57
C ILE A 87 4.80 -5.69 -6.91
N ASN A 88 4.21 -4.68 -7.56
CA ASN A 88 3.60 -4.85 -8.87
C ASN A 88 4.59 -5.32 -9.93
N TYR A 89 5.77 -4.70 -9.97
CA TYR A 89 6.78 -5.02 -10.97
C TYR A 89 7.32 -6.45 -10.81
N TYR A 90 7.55 -6.92 -9.59
CA TYR A 90 8.14 -8.25 -9.38
C TYR A 90 7.13 -9.38 -9.17
N ILE A 91 6.05 -9.13 -8.43
CA ILE A 91 5.12 -10.20 -8.03
C ILE A 91 3.98 -10.33 -9.02
N HIS A 92 3.42 -9.19 -9.47
CA HIS A 92 2.24 -9.12 -10.32
C HIS A 92 2.61 -8.78 -11.78
N ASP A 93 3.72 -9.35 -12.27
CA ASP A 93 4.29 -9.17 -13.60
C ASP A 93 3.53 -9.95 -14.69
N PHE A 94 2.22 -9.69 -14.80
CA PHE A 94 1.30 -10.45 -15.65
C PHE A 94 1.69 -10.50 -17.15
N TRP A 95 2.50 -9.55 -17.62
CA TRP A 95 3.03 -9.52 -18.99
C TRP A 95 3.98 -10.69 -19.29
N ASN A 96 4.56 -11.32 -18.27
CA ASN A 96 5.42 -12.49 -18.40
C ASN A 96 4.64 -13.83 -18.36
N LEU A 97 3.32 -13.79 -18.17
CA LEU A 97 2.47 -14.98 -17.92
C LEU A 97 1.57 -15.35 -19.10
N THR A 98 1.97 -15.02 -20.34
CA THR A 98 1.13 -15.29 -21.51
C THR A 98 0.86 -16.79 -21.68
N GLY A 99 -0.42 -17.17 -21.64
CA GLY A 99 -0.86 -18.57 -21.71
C GLY A 99 -0.91 -19.30 -20.37
N ASP A 100 -0.49 -18.66 -19.27
CA ASP A 100 -0.61 -19.20 -17.92
C ASP A 100 -2.02 -18.90 -17.35
N PRO A 101 -2.71 -19.88 -16.74
CA PRO A 101 -4.02 -19.66 -16.11
C PRO A 101 -4.02 -18.56 -15.03
N SER A 102 -2.88 -18.26 -14.41
CA SER A 102 -2.73 -17.22 -13.39
C SER A 102 -2.64 -15.80 -13.95
N GLN A 103 -2.46 -15.61 -15.28
CA GLN A 103 -2.30 -14.28 -15.88
C GLN A 103 -3.43 -13.31 -15.52
N GLY A 104 -4.68 -13.79 -15.56
CA GLY A 104 -5.84 -12.96 -15.20
C GLY A 104 -5.83 -12.54 -13.72
N HIS A 105 -5.44 -13.45 -12.83
CA HIS A 105 -5.31 -13.19 -11.40
C HIS A 105 -4.24 -12.13 -11.12
N GLU A 106 -3.07 -12.24 -11.75
CA GLU A 106 -1.97 -11.29 -11.59
C GLU A 106 -2.31 -9.93 -12.20
N THR A 107 -3.00 -9.89 -13.34
CA THR A 107 -3.48 -8.63 -13.96
C THR A 107 -4.42 -7.89 -13.01
N GLN A 108 -5.37 -8.60 -12.40
CA GLN A 108 -6.31 -8.00 -11.45
C GLN A 108 -5.58 -7.45 -10.21
N ASN A 109 -4.60 -8.19 -9.67
CA ASN A 109 -3.80 -7.71 -8.54
C ASN A 109 -2.97 -6.48 -8.91
N PHE A 110 -2.37 -6.47 -10.10
CA PHE A 110 -1.61 -5.32 -10.60
C PHE A 110 -2.47 -4.06 -10.68
N VAL A 111 -3.65 -4.14 -11.30
CA VAL A 111 -4.57 -3.01 -11.47
C VAL A 111 -5.12 -2.53 -10.13
N LYS A 112 -5.50 -3.45 -9.22
CA LYS A 112 -5.93 -3.11 -7.86
C LYS A 112 -4.84 -2.30 -7.14
N ASN A 113 -3.59 -2.76 -7.21
CA ASN A 113 -2.45 -2.08 -6.59
C ASN A 113 -2.19 -0.70 -7.21
N LEU A 114 -2.41 -0.49 -8.51
CA LEU A 114 -2.36 0.84 -9.12
C LEU A 114 -3.42 1.78 -8.53
N GLY A 115 -4.64 1.29 -8.30
CA GLY A 115 -5.70 2.05 -7.63
C GLY A 115 -5.30 2.46 -6.21
N ILE A 116 -4.69 1.55 -5.44
CA ILE A 116 -4.17 1.84 -4.10
C ILE A 116 -3.02 2.85 -4.16
N ALA A 117 -2.09 2.68 -5.10
CA ALA A 117 -0.97 3.59 -5.33
C ALA A 117 -1.45 5.01 -5.64
N ALA A 118 -2.47 5.17 -6.49
CA ALA A 118 -3.10 6.46 -6.76
C ALA A 118 -3.74 7.06 -5.48
N GLY A 119 -4.46 6.25 -4.70
CA GLY A 119 -5.04 6.66 -3.42
C GLY A 119 -4.01 7.14 -2.41
N LEU A 120 -2.85 6.48 -2.33
CA LEU A 120 -1.72 6.91 -1.50
C LEU A 120 -1.16 8.26 -1.93
N LEU A 121 -0.97 8.48 -3.24
CA LEU A 121 -0.48 9.77 -3.74
C LEU A 121 -1.45 10.92 -3.43
N VAL A 122 -2.76 10.69 -3.60
CA VAL A 122 -3.79 11.67 -3.23
C VAL A 122 -3.76 11.93 -1.73
N LEU A 123 -3.69 10.89 -0.89
CA LEU A 123 -3.64 11.02 0.56
C LEU A 123 -2.38 11.75 1.04
N ALA A 124 -1.25 11.56 0.36
CA ALA A 124 0.01 12.24 0.67
C ALA A 124 -0.07 13.77 0.58
N THR A 125 -1.06 14.31 -0.16
CA THR A 125 -1.29 15.76 -0.28
C THR A 125 -1.94 16.40 0.95
N LYS A 126 -2.47 15.59 1.88
CA LYS A 126 -3.30 16.05 3.02
C LYS A 126 -2.51 16.29 4.31
N ASP A 127 -1.18 16.36 4.25
CA ASP A 127 -0.34 16.41 5.45
C ASP A 127 -0.55 17.68 6.31
N SER A 128 -0.45 17.49 7.63
CA SER A 128 -1.05 18.33 8.68
C SER A 128 -0.51 19.77 8.77
N LYS A 129 0.60 20.10 8.11
CA LYS A 129 1.18 21.45 8.16
C LYS A 129 0.34 22.51 7.43
N ASN A 130 -0.53 22.11 6.50
CA ASN A 130 -1.36 23.05 5.72
C ASN A 130 -2.73 23.36 6.35
N LEU A 131 -3.11 22.69 7.44
CA LEU A 131 -4.39 22.92 8.13
C LEU A 131 -4.29 23.99 9.23
N GLN A 132 -3.09 24.26 9.76
CA GLN A 132 -2.88 25.31 10.77
C GLN A 132 -2.68 26.70 10.18
N SER A 133 -2.30 26.84 8.89
CA SER A 133 -2.06 28.14 8.24
C SER A 133 -3.30 28.76 7.58
N LYS A 134 -4.46 28.09 7.66
CA LYS A 134 -5.74 28.60 7.10
C LYS A 134 -6.75 29.00 8.18
N SER A 135 -6.37 28.93 9.45
CA SER A 135 -7.18 29.33 10.60
C SER A 135 -6.55 30.46 11.42
N SER A 136 -5.56 31.16 10.86
CA SER A 136 -4.89 32.33 11.46
C SER A 136 -4.99 33.53 10.53
#